data_AF-A0A3M4BCY1-F1
#
_entry.id   AF-A0A3M4BCY1-F1
#
_cell.length_a   1.000
_cell.length_b   1.000
_cell.length_c   1.000
_cell.angle_alpha   90.00
_cell.angle_beta   90.00
_cell.angle_gamma   90.00
#
_symmetry.space_group_name_H-M   'P 1'
#
loop_
_entity.id
_entity.type
_entity.pdbx_description
1 polymer ?
#
loop_
_entity_poly.entity_id
_entity_poly.type
_entity_poly.pdbx_seq_one_letter_code
_entity_poly.pdbx_strand_id
1 'polypeptide(L)'
;NERHDTVEKNTYTELKAEEHRTTHADRKTEVRMDDHLTVAQNQHVKLGTAQLTSAGTEIHLKAGEKIVIEAGVELTVKAGGSFIKLDAGGITMIGPIANVNAGGSAGTGTGIGIKPPRLPGVVDQDKAGSLMDPALVN
;
A
#
# COMPACT_ATOMS: atom_id res chain seq x y z
N ASN A 1 -17.06 20.71 -15.35
CA ASN A 1 -17.94 20.14 -14.30
C ASN A 1 -17.07 19.41 -13.29
N GLU A 2 -17.38 19.57 -12.02
CA GLU A 2 -16.62 19.00 -10.90
C GLU A 2 -17.60 18.23 -9.99
N ARG A 3 -17.10 17.21 -9.29
CA ARG A 3 -17.84 16.47 -8.26
C ARG A 3 -17.04 16.53 -6.97
N HIS A 4 -17.73 16.83 -5.88
CA HIS A 4 -17.18 16.82 -4.53
C HIS A 4 -18.07 15.93 -3.67
N ASP A 5 -17.46 14.94 -3.01
CA ASP A 5 -18.13 14.11 -2.02
C ASP A 5 -17.41 14.26 -0.69
N THR A 6 -18.17 14.53 0.37
CA THR A 6 -17.67 14.51 1.74
C THR A 6 -18.52 13.53 2.54
N VAL A 7 -17.88 12.56 3.18
CA VAL A 7 -18.54 11.59 4.06
C VAL A 7 -17.91 11.72 5.45
N GLU A 8 -18.72 12.04 6.46
CA GLU A 8 -18.21 12.29 7.83
C GLU A 8 -17.81 11.02 8.58
N LYS A 9 -18.38 9.87 8.20
CA LYS A 9 -18.14 8.58 8.84
C LYS A 9 -17.55 7.58 7.84
N ASN A 10 -18.05 6.36 7.86
CA ASN A 10 -17.49 5.25 7.10
C ASN A 10 -18.12 5.20 5.71
N THR A 11 -17.27 4.98 4.70
CA THR A 11 -17.71 4.52 3.38
C THR A 11 -17.32 3.06 3.22
N TYR A 12 -18.21 2.26 2.66
CA TYR A 12 -17.92 0.89 2.26
C TYR A 12 -18.41 0.68 0.84
N THR A 13 -17.57 0.03 0.04
CA THR A 13 -17.87 -0.30 -1.33
C THR A 13 -17.50 -1.75 -1.55
N GLU A 14 -18.47 -2.54 -1.96
CA GLU A 14 -18.27 -3.92 -2.38
C GLU A 14 -18.71 -4.05 -3.82
N LEU A 15 -17.77 -4.42 -4.68
CA LEU A 15 -18.01 -4.71 -6.08
C LEU A 15 -17.95 -6.22 -6.23
N LYS A 16 -19.07 -6.84 -6.61
CA LYS A 16 -19.19 -8.30 -6.72
C LYS A 16 -18.51 -8.89 -7.96
N ALA A 17 -18.00 -8.02 -8.83
CA ALA A 17 -17.35 -8.37 -10.09
C ALA A 17 -16.18 -7.41 -10.32
N GLU A 18 -15.84 -7.15 -11.58
CA GLU A 18 -14.68 -6.34 -11.95
C GLU A 18 -14.89 -4.84 -11.69
N GLU A 19 -13.82 -4.17 -11.25
CA GLU A 19 -13.71 -2.71 -11.25
C GLU A 19 -12.73 -2.31 -12.36
N HIS A 20 -13.17 -1.42 -13.26
CA HIS A 20 -12.30 -0.76 -14.23
C HIS A 20 -12.23 0.72 -13.89
N ARG A 21 -11.01 1.25 -13.72
CA ARG A 21 -10.81 2.65 -13.37
C ARG A 21 -9.66 3.27 -14.14
N THR A 22 -9.97 4.31 -14.90
CA THR A 22 -9.00 5.12 -15.63
C THR A 22 -9.01 6.53 -15.06
N THR A 23 -7.84 7.05 -14.71
CA THR A 23 -7.66 8.45 -14.30
C THR A 23 -6.64 9.07 -15.25
N HIS A 24 -7.06 10.11 -15.97
CA HIS A 24 -6.22 10.74 -17.01
C HIS A 24 -5.13 11.66 -16.45
N ALA A 25 -5.35 12.19 -15.25
CA ALA A 25 -4.41 13.05 -14.55
C ALA A 25 -4.00 12.40 -13.22
N ASP A 26 -3.42 13.18 -12.32
CA ASP A 26 -2.95 12.70 -11.03
C ASP A 26 -4.06 12.10 -10.18
N ARG A 27 -3.82 10.91 -9.62
CA ARG A 27 -4.56 10.39 -8.47
C ARG A 27 -3.75 10.68 -7.20
N LYS A 28 -4.25 11.56 -6.35
CA LYS A 28 -3.67 11.88 -5.03
C LYS A 28 -4.47 11.16 -3.94
N THR A 29 -3.79 10.58 -2.95
CA THR A 29 -4.44 9.86 -1.84
C THR A 29 -3.66 10.12 -0.56
N GLU A 30 -4.36 10.54 0.49
CA GLU A 30 -3.82 10.70 1.85
C GLU A 30 -4.59 9.75 2.76
N VAL A 31 -3.89 8.81 3.38
CA VAL A 31 -4.43 7.94 4.43
C VAL A 31 -3.70 8.32 5.72
N ARG A 32 -4.43 8.81 6.71
CA ARG A 32 -3.85 9.34 7.95
C ARG A 32 -3.53 8.27 8.99
N MET A 33 -4.07 7.08 8.80
CA MET A 33 -3.87 5.90 9.66
C MET A 33 -3.29 4.76 8.79
N ASP A 34 -3.65 3.52 9.09
CA ASP A 34 -3.17 2.34 8.36
C ASP A 34 -3.84 2.23 6.96
N ASP A 35 -3.04 1.93 5.94
CA ASP A 35 -3.53 1.45 4.64
C ASP A 35 -3.30 -0.07 4.53
N HIS A 36 -4.34 -0.82 4.17
CA HIS A 36 -4.29 -2.28 4.06
C HIS A 36 -4.68 -2.69 2.64
N LEU A 37 -3.74 -3.33 1.93
CA LEU A 37 -3.98 -3.91 0.62
C LEU A 37 -3.81 -5.43 0.68
N THR A 38 -4.86 -6.16 0.32
CA THR A 38 -4.80 -7.62 0.11
C THR A 38 -5.12 -7.92 -1.34
N VAL A 39 -4.20 -8.62 -2.01
CA VAL A 39 -4.40 -9.13 -3.37
C VAL A 39 -4.29 -10.64 -3.29
N ALA A 40 -5.37 -11.36 -3.61
CA ALA A 40 -5.44 -12.81 -3.42
C ALA A 40 -4.53 -13.59 -4.39
N GLN A 41 -4.20 -12.99 -5.54
CA GLN A 41 -3.37 -13.58 -6.58
C GLN A 41 -2.20 -12.64 -6.89
N ASN A 42 -2.23 -11.94 -8.03
CA ASN A 42 -1.09 -11.17 -8.52
C ASN A 42 -1.34 -9.66 -8.46
N GLN A 43 -0.33 -8.90 -8.04
CA GLN A 43 -0.29 -7.45 -8.19
C GLN A 43 0.71 -7.08 -9.30
N HIS A 44 0.24 -6.41 -10.34
CA HIS A 44 1.10 -5.85 -11.38
C HIS A 44 1.20 -4.33 -11.18
N VAL A 45 2.42 -3.82 -11.05
CA VAL A 45 2.70 -2.38 -10.92
C VAL A 45 3.67 -1.99 -12.02
N LYS A 46 3.26 -1.04 -12.88
CA LYS A 46 4.11 -0.46 -13.93
C LYS A 46 4.11 1.06 -13.76
N LEU A 47 5.30 1.63 -13.71
CA LEU A 47 5.53 3.06 -13.54
C LEU A 47 6.32 3.59 -14.74
N GLY A 48 6.00 4.81 -15.18
CA GLY A 48 6.70 5.44 -16.31
C GLY A 48 8.08 5.98 -15.95
N THR A 49 8.28 6.41 -14.70
CA THR A 49 9.48 7.15 -14.29
C THR A 49 10.14 6.57 -13.04
N ALA A 50 9.44 6.50 -11.90
CA ALA A 50 10.06 6.10 -10.64
C ALA A 50 9.06 5.49 -9.64
N GLN A 51 9.55 4.59 -8.80
CA GLN A 51 8.91 4.18 -7.55
C GLN A 51 9.72 4.74 -6.38
N LEU A 52 9.12 5.62 -5.58
CA LEU A 52 9.76 6.23 -4.42
C LEU A 52 9.01 5.78 -3.17
N THR A 53 9.70 5.13 -2.23
CA THR A 53 9.11 4.62 -0.99
C THR A 53 9.96 5.07 0.19
N SER A 54 9.32 5.64 1.20
CA SER A 54 9.94 6.02 2.46
C SER A 54 9.06 5.55 3.60
N ALA A 55 9.67 4.97 4.63
CA ALA A 55 9.00 4.55 5.84
C ALA A 55 9.77 5.08 7.05
N GLY A 56 9.06 5.45 8.11
CA GLY A 56 9.69 5.99 9.33
C GLY A 56 10.49 4.95 10.12
N THR A 57 10.19 3.66 9.95
CA THR A 57 10.81 2.60 10.74
C THR A 57 11.31 1.44 9.88
N GLU A 58 10.46 0.85 9.04
CA GLU A 58 10.81 -0.38 8.33
C GLU A 58 10.16 -0.46 6.94
N ILE A 59 10.90 -0.97 5.96
CA ILE A 59 10.38 -1.55 4.73
C ILE A 59 10.73 -3.03 4.75
N HIS A 60 9.73 -3.92 4.84
CA HIS A 60 9.92 -5.37 4.88
C HIS A 60 9.41 -6.01 3.60
N LEU A 61 10.35 -6.56 2.81
CA LEU A 61 10.03 -7.35 1.62
C LEU A 61 10.27 -8.84 1.93
N LYS A 62 9.19 -9.62 1.98
CA LYS A 62 9.23 -11.07 2.21
C LYS A 62 8.59 -11.80 1.04
N ALA A 63 9.32 -12.74 0.46
CA ALA A 63 8.81 -13.71 -0.51
C ALA A 63 8.98 -15.12 0.02
N GLY A 64 8.05 -16.02 -0.32
CA GLY A 64 8.15 -17.44 0.06
C GLY A 64 9.27 -18.18 -0.68
N GLU A 65 9.50 -17.85 -1.94
CA GLU A 65 10.47 -18.54 -2.80
C GLU A 65 11.61 -17.63 -3.27
N LYS A 66 11.30 -16.50 -3.93
CA LYS A 66 12.32 -15.65 -4.56
C LYS A 66 11.97 -14.16 -4.53
N ILE A 67 13.02 -13.34 -4.44
CA ILE A 67 12.99 -11.91 -4.76
C ILE A 67 14.03 -11.70 -5.87
N VAL A 68 13.63 -11.02 -6.94
CA VAL A 68 14.51 -10.63 -8.04
C VAL A 68 14.44 -9.10 -8.17
N ILE A 69 15.59 -8.44 -8.11
CA ILE A 69 15.73 -6.99 -8.27
C ILE A 69 16.70 -6.78 -9.42
N GLU A 70 16.20 -6.18 -10.49
CA GLU A 70 16.97 -5.91 -11.71
C GLU A 70 17.07 -4.41 -11.93
N ALA A 71 18.27 -3.97 -12.30
CA ALA A 71 18.52 -2.60 -12.72
C ALA A 71 19.34 -2.63 -14.02
N GLY A 72 18.97 -1.77 -14.98
CA GLY A 72 19.62 -1.77 -16.29
C GLY A 72 21.00 -1.11 -16.30
N VAL A 73 21.26 -0.16 -15.38
CA VAL A 73 22.50 0.63 -15.34
C VAL A 73 23.22 0.47 -14.02
N GLU A 74 22.50 0.65 -12.91
CA GLU A 74 23.09 0.62 -11.57
C GLU A 74 22.11 0.07 -10.53
N LEU A 75 22.58 -0.83 -9.68
CA LEU A 75 21.90 -1.21 -8.43
C LEU A 75 22.79 -0.81 -7.25
N THR A 76 22.26 -0.01 -6.34
CA THR A 76 22.98 0.43 -5.13
C THR A 76 22.18 0.12 -3.86
N VAL A 77 22.84 -0.50 -2.88
CA VAL A 77 22.31 -0.76 -1.53
C VAL A 77 23.23 -0.07 -0.53
N LYS A 78 22.71 0.81 0.33
CA LYS A 78 23.51 1.63 1.25
C LYS A 78 22.93 1.62 2.66
N ALA A 79 23.79 1.50 3.67
CA ALA A 79 23.42 1.58 5.09
C ALA A 79 24.61 2.03 5.94
N GLY A 80 24.41 2.94 6.90
CA GLY A 80 25.42 3.29 7.91
C GLY A 80 26.79 3.69 7.35
N GLY A 81 26.82 4.38 6.20
CA GLY A 81 28.06 4.75 5.51
C GLY A 81 28.70 3.65 4.64
N SER A 82 28.21 2.41 4.72
CA SER A 82 28.62 1.29 3.86
C SER A 82 27.69 1.16 2.65
N PHE A 83 28.18 0.62 1.54
CA PHE A 83 27.35 0.31 0.37
C PHE A 83 27.87 -0.87 -0.46
N ILE A 84 26.95 -1.44 -1.24
CA ILE A 84 27.21 -2.35 -2.35
C ILE A 84 26.64 -1.68 -3.60
N LYS A 85 27.41 -1.62 -4.67
CA LYS A 85 27.01 -1.08 -5.97
C LYS A 85 27.34 -2.06 -7.08
N LEU A 86 26.40 -2.28 -7.99
CA LEU A 86 26.56 -3.06 -9.21
C LEU A 86 26.36 -2.10 -10.38
N ASP A 87 27.33 -2.01 -11.27
CA ASP A 87 27.28 -1.19 -12.50
C ASP A 87 28.12 -1.82 -13.62
N ALA A 88 28.33 -1.11 -14.73
CA ALA A 88 29.12 -1.59 -15.86
C ALA A 88 30.59 -1.91 -15.52
N GLY A 89 31.12 -1.39 -14.41
CA GLY A 89 32.46 -1.69 -13.90
C GLY A 89 32.52 -2.94 -13.01
N GLY A 90 31.38 -3.55 -12.69
CA GLY A 90 31.27 -4.75 -11.86
C GLY A 90 30.65 -4.47 -10.49
N ILE A 91 31.11 -5.20 -9.47
CA ILE A 91 30.60 -5.09 -8.09
C ILE A 91 31.60 -4.32 -7.24
N THR A 92 31.16 -3.20 -6.67
CA THR A 92 31.92 -2.41 -5.69
C THR A 92 31.30 -2.58 -4.30
N MET A 93 32.12 -2.84 -3.29
CA MET A 93 31.70 -2.94 -1.89
C MET A 93 32.60 -2.06 -1.02
N ILE A 94 32.01 -1.15 -0.24
CA ILE A 94 32.72 -0.24 0.65
C ILE A 94 32.10 -0.30 2.04
N GLY A 95 32.95 -0.45 3.06
CA GLY A 95 32.59 -0.44 4.48
C GLY A 95 33.81 -0.76 5.35
N PRO A 96 33.75 -0.57 6.69
CA PRO A 96 34.88 -0.86 7.58
C PRO A 96 35.31 -2.33 7.58
N ILE A 97 34.34 -3.26 7.58
CA ILE A 97 34.55 -4.71 7.58
C ILE A 97 33.47 -5.35 6.70
N ALA A 98 33.88 -6.28 5.83
CA ALA A 98 32.99 -7.16 5.09
C ALA A 98 33.24 -8.61 5.51
N ASN A 99 32.27 -9.23 6.20
CA ASN A 99 32.34 -10.61 6.65
C ASN A 99 31.78 -11.54 5.57
N VAL A 100 32.62 -12.37 4.96
CA VAL A 100 32.22 -13.35 3.94
C VAL A 100 32.45 -14.75 4.48
N ASN A 101 31.39 -15.56 4.58
CA ASN A 101 31.41 -16.91 5.17
C ASN A 101 31.91 -16.97 6.63
N ALA A 102 31.72 -15.89 7.42
CA ALA A 102 32.31 -15.72 8.75
C ALA A 102 31.29 -15.77 9.92
N GLY A 103 30.13 -16.40 9.73
CA GLY A 103 29.04 -16.46 10.74
C GLY A 103 28.20 -15.18 10.84
N GLY A 104 27.31 -15.10 11.84
CA GLY A 104 26.42 -13.96 12.11
C GLY A 104 24.95 -14.34 12.35
N SER A 105 24.11 -13.34 12.63
CA SER A 105 22.65 -13.49 12.68
C SER A 105 21.98 -12.54 11.69
N ALA A 106 20.92 -13.01 11.03
CA ALA A 106 20.11 -12.17 10.15
C ALA A 106 19.23 -11.20 10.97
N GLY A 107 18.91 -10.05 10.39
CA GLY A 107 17.86 -9.18 10.92
C GLY A 107 16.48 -9.86 10.83
N THR A 108 15.58 -9.48 11.72
CA THR A 108 14.17 -9.91 11.70
C THR A 108 13.29 -8.72 11.34
N GLY A 109 12.31 -8.92 10.46
CA GLY A 109 11.31 -7.90 10.17
C GLY A 109 9.98 -8.15 10.87
N THR A 110 9.16 -7.11 11.01
CA THR A 110 7.90 -7.13 11.81
C THR A 110 6.81 -8.07 11.27
N GLY A 111 6.86 -8.43 9.99
CA GLY A 111 5.85 -9.26 9.32
C GLY A 111 4.61 -8.46 8.89
N ILE A 112 3.60 -9.16 8.37
CA ILE A 112 2.40 -8.52 7.81
C ILE A 112 1.24 -8.53 8.81
N GLY A 113 0.65 -7.36 9.06
CA GLY A 113 -0.48 -7.14 9.97
C GLY A 113 -1.76 -6.68 9.26
N ILE A 114 -2.13 -7.29 8.13
CA ILE A 114 -3.31 -6.93 7.34
C ILE A 114 -4.60 -7.05 8.16
N LYS A 115 -5.49 -6.04 8.04
CA LYS A 115 -6.87 -6.08 8.54
C LYS A 115 -7.84 -6.10 7.34
N PRO A 116 -8.78 -7.05 7.25
CA PRO A 116 -9.73 -7.10 6.14
C PRO A 116 -10.77 -5.97 6.21
N PRO A 117 -11.37 -5.55 5.07
CA PRO A 117 -12.50 -4.62 5.07
C PRO A 117 -13.65 -5.16 5.91
N ARG A 118 -14.30 -4.29 6.69
CA ARG A 118 -15.49 -4.63 7.48
C ARG A 118 -16.70 -3.91 6.91
N LEU A 119 -17.84 -4.60 6.86
CA LEU A 119 -19.13 -3.95 6.60
C LEU A 119 -19.33 -2.85 7.65
N PRO A 120 -19.76 -1.63 7.25
CA PRO A 120 -20.31 -0.68 8.19
C PRO A 120 -21.44 -1.41 8.91
N GLY A 121 -21.47 -1.30 10.24
CA GLY A 121 -22.57 -1.89 11.02
C GLY A 121 -23.91 -1.50 10.38
N VAL A 122 -24.86 -2.43 10.37
CA VAL A 122 -26.23 -2.18 9.92
C VAL A 122 -26.75 -0.86 10.49
N VAL A 123 -26.82 0.17 9.65
CA VAL A 123 -27.55 1.40 9.92
C VAL A 123 -28.98 1.15 9.45
N ASP A 124 -29.80 0.62 10.35
CA ASP A 124 -31.14 1.13 10.68
C ASP A 124 -31.93 0.12 11.54
N GLN A 125 -32.14 0.47 12.81
CA GLN A 125 -33.46 0.28 13.43
C GLN A 125 -34.06 1.64 13.80
N ASP A 126 -33.75 2.69 13.04
CA ASP A 126 -34.54 3.90 13.16
C ASP A 126 -35.92 3.56 12.60
N LYS A 127 -36.90 3.50 13.51
CA LYS A 127 -38.31 3.35 13.18
C LYS A 127 -38.63 4.40 12.11
N ALA A 128 -39.28 3.96 11.03
CA ALA A 128 -39.87 4.87 10.07
C ALA A 128 -40.63 5.97 10.82
N GLY A 129 -40.34 7.24 10.50
CA GLY A 129 -41.09 8.36 11.04
C GLY A 129 -42.58 8.16 10.76
N SER A 130 -43.43 8.54 11.73
CA SER A 130 -44.88 8.43 11.59
C SER A 130 -45.36 9.16 10.34
N LEU A 131 -46.30 8.56 9.61
CA LEU A 131 -47.03 9.24 8.52
C LEU A 131 -47.61 10.54 9.07
N MET A 132 -47.47 11.64 8.33
CA MET A 132 -48.15 12.88 8.69
C MET A 132 -49.67 12.66 8.62
N ASP A 133 -50.39 13.19 9.60
CA ASP A 133 -51.85 13.10 9.65
C ASP A 133 -52.46 13.62 8.34
N PRO A 134 -53.51 12.98 7.80
CA PRO A 134 -54.18 13.48 6.61
C PRO A 134 -54.64 14.92 6.83
N ALA A 135 -54.38 15.78 5.86
CA ALA A 135 -54.85 17.16 5.88
C ALA A 135 -56.37 17.17 6.12
N LEU A 136 -56.79 17.86 7.18
CA LEU A 136 -58.20 18.15 7.45
C LEU A 136 -58.73 18.97 6.28
N VAL A 137 -59.67 18.38 5.54
CA VAL A 137 -60.45 19.09 4.53
C VAL A 137 -61.45 19.97 5.26
N ASN A 138 -61.31 21.29 5.12
CA ASN A 138 -62.39 22.27 5.27
C ASN A 138 -62.06 23.52 4.45
#